data_AF-A0A136MXK7-F1
#
_entry.id   AF-A0A136MXK7-F1
#
_cell.length_a   1.000
_cell.length_b   1.000
_cell.length_c   1.000
_cell.angle_alpha   90.00
_cell.angle_beta   90.00
_cell.angle_gamma   90.00
#
_symmetry.space_group_name_H-M   'P 1'
#
loop_
_entity.id
_entity.type
_entity.pdbx_description
1 polymer ?
#
loop_
_entity_poly.entity_id
_entity_poly.type
_entity_poly.pdbx_seq_one_letter_code
_entity_poly.pdbx_strand_id
1 'polypeptide(L)'
;MEKKRWCLWLVDAEPNELKQMPEVLKRVELVKKFRLDSVAPSTQKFAVTPTLFRDRNRPETFIVVPRVSSENRPYIPFGFFDKNSIVSDTCMSIPNGNQYHFGVLMSAMHMAWVKYICGRLKSDYRYSKDIVYNNYPWPENPTVKQIIAIETAAQKVLDARLQFPNSSLADLYDPLTMPPALIKAHNELDKAVDLAYRPHAFTSEANRMEFLFGLYEKYTADLFTKEKTKKTKK
;
A
#
# COMPACT_ATOMS: atom_id res chain seq x y z
N MET A 1 -1.30 -18.67 15.14
CA MET A 1 -0.02 -18.02 15.47
C MET A 1 0.50 -17.29 14.24
N GLU A 2 0.63 -15.97 14.33
CA GLU A 2 1.22 -15.16 13.28
C GLU A 2 2.73 -15.47 13.19
N LYS A 3 3.19 -16.00 12.05
CA LYS A 3 4.56 -16.49 11.90
C LYS A 3 5.46 -15.32 11.49
N LYS A 4 6.36 -14.90 12.38
CA LYS A 4 7.40 -13.91 12.04
C LYS A 4 8.32 -14.46 10.95
N ARG A 5 8.62 -13.64 9.94
CA ARG A 5 9.56 -13.96 8.86
C ARG A 5 10.74 -13.00 8.93
N TRP A 6 11.94 -13.53 8.75
CA TRP A 6 13.20 -12.78 8.81
C TRP A 6 13.97 -12.95 7.50
N CYS A 7 14.82 -11.98 7.17
CA CYS A 7 15.72 -12.04 6.04
C CYS A 7 17.10 -11.49 6.42
N LEU A 8 18.13 -11.86 5.65
CA LEU A 8 19.46 -11.28 5.77
C LEU A 8 19.53 -10.06 4.84
N TRP A 9 19.58 -8.87 5.43
CA TRP A 9 19.78 -7.63 4.70
C TRP A 9 21.25 -7.24 4.73
N LEU A 10 22.00 -7.66 3.70
CA LEU A 10 23.46 -7.52 3.64
C LEU A 10 23.93 -6.27 2.86
N VAL A 11 23.05 -5.27 2.71
CA VAL A 11 23.45 -3.98 2.14
C VAL A 11 24.46 -3.34 3.08
N ASP A 12 25.57 -2.84 2.52
CA ASP A 12 26.69 -2.21 3.24
C ASP A 12 27.45 -3.13 4.21
N ALA A 13 27.23 -4.45 4.14
CA ALA A 13 28.03 -5.40 4.92
C ALA A 13 29.48 -5.42 4.45
N GLU A 14 30.43 -5.26 5.38
CA GLU A 14 31.85 -5.17 5.04
C GLU A 14 32.39 -6.55 4.60
N PRO A 15 33.28 -6.62 3.59
CA PRO A 15 33.83 -7.89 3.13
C PRO A 15 34.52 -8.72 4.22
N ASN A 16 35.17 -8.05 5.19
CA ASN A 16 35.80 -8.72 6.32
C ASN A 16 34.78 -9.36 7.26
N GLU A 17 33.65 -8.71 7.51
CA GLU A 17 32.57 -9.26 8.32
C GLU A 17 31.94 -10.47 7.64
N LEU A 18 31.64 -10.37 6.34
CA LEU A 18 31.05 -11.47 5.57
C LEU A 18 31.97 -12.70 5.54
N LYS A 19 33.29 -12.51 5.42
CA LYS A 19 34.28 -13.61 5.50
C LYS A 19 34.23 -14.37 6.81
N GLN A 20 33.86 -13.70 7.90
CA GLN A 20 33.73 -14.29 9.23
C GLN A 20 32.38 -14.99 9.44
N MET A 21 31.46 -14.95 8.45
CA MET A 21 30.12 -15.54 8.53
C MET A 21 29.95 -16.72 7.55
N PRO A 22 30.57 -17.89 7.80
CA PRO A 22 30.58 -19.01 6.85
C PRO A 22 29.17 -19.52 6.49
N GLU A 23 28.23 -19.54 7.45
CA GLU A 23 26.85 -19.95 7.18
C GLU A 23 26.09 -18.95 6.30
N VAL A 24 26.39 -17.65 6.42
CA VAL A 24 25.81 -16.62 5.55
C VAL A 24 26.36 -16.76 4.14
N LEU A 25 27.67 -16.99 4.00
CA LEU A 25 28.31 -17.20 2.69
C LEU A 25 27.75 -18.43 1.98
N LYS A 26 27.46 -19.53 2.69
CA LYS A 26 26.74 -20.68 2.11
C LYS A 26 25.40 -20.27 1.49
N ARG A 27 24.63 -19.39 2.15
CA ARG A 27 23.36 -18.88 1.59
C ARG A 27 23.58 -17.97 0.38
N VAL A 28 24.60 -17.12 0.41
CA VAL A 28 24.96 -16.23 -0.69
C VAL A 28 25.36 -17.05 -1.93
N GLU A 29 26.13 -18.12 -1.77
CA GLU A 29 26.53 -18.99 -2.88
C GLU A 29 25.32 -19.70 -3.51
N LEU A 30 24.37 -20.15 -2.70
CA LEU A 30 23.10 -20.72 -3.19
C LEU A 30 22.29 -19.68 -3.99
N VAL A 31 22.23 -18.42 -3.54
CA VAL A 31 21.58 -17.33 -4.28
C VAL A 31 22.28 -17.08 -5.61
N LYS A 32 23.62 -17.06 -5.62
CA LYS A 32 24.41 -16.89 -6.84
C LYS A 32 24.12 -18.00 -7.84
N LYS A 33 24.17 -19.27 -7.40
CA LYS A 33 23.87 -20.44 -8.22
C LYS A 33 22.46 -20.36 -8.81
N PHE A 34 21.45 -20.14 -7.96
CA PHE A 34 20.06 -19.98 -8.42
C PHE A 34 19.91 -18.89 -9.49
N ARG A 35 20.60 -17.75 -9.33
CA ARG A 35 20.54 -16.65 -10.30
C ARG A 35 21.19 -17.01 -11.63
N LEU A 36 22.34 -17.71 -11.62
CA LEU A 36 23.03 -18.17 -12.82
C LEU A 36 22.24 -19.24 -13.57
N ASP A 37 21.59 -20.15 -12.84
CA ASP A 37 20.77 -21.23 -13.40
C ASP A 37 19.42 -20.74 -13.95
N SER A 38 19.05 -19.47 -13.74
CA SER A 38 17.78 -18.91 -14.21
C SER A 38 17.76 -18.75 -15.73
N VAL A 39 16.64 -19.06 -16.38
CA VAL A 39 16.44 -18.80 -17.81
C VAL A 39 16.27 -17.31 -18.16
N ALA A 40 15.95 -16.48 -17.16
CA ALA A 40 15.69 -15.06 -17.37
C ALA A 40 17.00 -14.26 -17.34
N PRO A 41 17.41 -13.58 -18.44
CA PRO A 41 18.65 -12.80 -18.46
C PRO A 41 18.68 -11.68 -17.41
N SER A 42 17.51 -11.14 -17.07
CA SER A 42 17.38 -10.13 -16.00
C SER A 42 17.76 -10.68 -14.63
N THR A 43 17.44 -11.95 -14.32
CA THR A 43 17.80 -12.60 -13.06
C THR A 43 19.29 -12.95 -13.03
N GLN A 44 19.83 -13.48 -14.13
CA GLN A 44 21.26 -13.82 -14.28
C GLN A 44 22.16 -12.62 -14.01
N LYS A 45 21.78 -11.42 -14.47
CA LYS A 45 22.51 -10.17 -14.22
C LYS A 45 22.75 -9.88 -12.73
N PHE A 46 21.88 -10.33 -11.84
CA PHE A 46 22.04 -10.12 -10.40
C PHE A 46 22.96 -11.16 -9.72
N ALA A 47 23.47 -12.15 -10.45
CA ALA A 47 24.42 -13.13 -9.89
C ALA A 47 25.76 -12.49 -9.48
N VAL A 48 26.13 -11.34 -10.07
CA VAL A 48 27.35 -10.59 -9.71
C VAL A 48 27.25 -9.87 -8.37
N THR A 49 26.03 -9.67 -7.85
CA THR A 49 25.76 -9.09 -6.51
C THR A 49 24.87 -10.04 -5.69
N PRO A 50 25.35 -11.26 -5.36
CA PRO A 50 24.53 -12.30 -4.75
C PRO A 50 24.12 -12.00 -3.30
N THR A 51 24.82 -11.08 -2.63
CA THR A 51 24.49 -10.58 -1.28
C THR A 51 23.33 -9.60 -1.27
N LEU A 52 23.00 -8.99 -2.41
CA LEU A 52 22.01 -7.91 -2.50
C LEU A 52 20.69 -8.42 -3.07
N PHE A 53 19.58 -7.88 -2.55
CA PHE A 53 18.27 -8.06 -3.14
C PHE A 53 18.19 -7.28 -4.47
N ARG A 54 17.30 -7.72 -5.36
CA ARG A 54 17.04 -7.03 -6.63
C ARG A 54 16.53 -5.61 -6.40
N ASP A 55 15.49 -5.50 -5.56
CA ASP A 55 14.94 -4.24 -5.09
C ASP A 55 15.55 -3.93 -3.72
N ARG A 56 16.03 -2.70 -3.55
CA ARG A 56 16.72 -2.24 -2.35
C ARG A 56 16.00 -1.07 -1.68
N ASN A 57 14.75 -0.81 -2.08
CA ASN A 57 13.97 0.27 -1.50
C ASN A 57 13.73 0.02 0.00
N ARG A 58 14.33 0.86 0.85
CA ARG A 58 14.25 0.78 2.32
C ARG A 58 14.02 2.19 2.89
N PRO A 59 12.82 2.75 2.75
CA PRO A 59 12.51 4.07 3.30
C PRO A 59 12.54 4.05 4.84
N GLU A 60 12.81 5.21 5.45
CA GLU A 60 12.89 5.35 6.91
C GLU A 60 11.57 4.99 7.60
N THR A 61 10.45 5.47 7.06
CA THR A 61 9.09 5.12 7.46
C THR A 61 8.20 4.98 6.24
N PHE A 62 7.19 4.10 6.32
CA PHE A 62 6.29 3.84 5.22
C PHE A 62 4.98 3.20 5.66
N ILE A 63 3.96 3.32 4.80
CA ILE A 63 2.75 2.52 4.88
C ILE A 63 2.92 1.28 4.01
N VAL A 64 2.69 0.10 4.57
CA VAL A 64 2.60 -1.17 3.84
C VAL A 64 1.19 -1.36 3.30
N VAL A 65 1.14 -1.76 2.03
CA VAL A 65 -0.07 -2.10 1.30
C VAL A 65 0.04 -3.55 0.82
N PRO A 66 -0.82 -4.47 1.29
CA PRO A 66 -0.88 -5.82 0.76
C PRO A 66 -1.23 -5.81 -0.75
N ARG A 67 -0.48 -6.53 -1.57
CA ARG A 67 -0.77 -6.58 -3.01
C ARG A 67 -1.99 -7.44 -3.32
N VAL A 68 -2.21 -8.50 -2.54
CA VAL A 68 -3.38 -9.38 -2.69
C VAL A 68 -4.10 -9.47 -1.36
N SER A 69 -5.41 -9.25 -1.36
CA SER A 69 -6.27 -9.37 -0.18
C SER A 69 -7.64 -9.90 -0.57
N SER A 70 -8.27 -10.67 0.32
CA SER A 70 -9.60 -11.22 0.11
C SER A 70 -10.62 -10.15 -0.21
N GLU A 71 -11.47 -10.43 -1.21
CA GLU A 71 -12.60 -9.58 -1.59
C GLU A 71 -13.66 -9.45 -0.50
N ASN A 72 -13.71 -10.41 0.43
CA ASN A 72 -14.67 -10.43 1.52
C ASN A 72 -14.38 -9.38 2.58
N ARG A 73 -13.15 -8.87 2.68
CA ARG A 73 -12.81 -7.86 3.68
C ARG A 73 -13.44 -6.51 3.32
N PRO A 74 -14.08 -5.81 4.28
CA PRO A 74 -14.64 -4.49 4.02
C PRO A 74 -13.55 -3.46 3.69
N TYR A 75 -12.35 -3.65 4.24
CA TYR A 75 -11.16 -2.83 3.98
C TYR A 75 -9.93 -3.71 3.74
N ILE A 76 -9.02 -3.25 2.88
CA ILE A 76 -7.68 -3.86 2.81
C ILE A 76 -6.85 -3.32 3.98
N PRO A 77 -6.33 -4.17 4.89
CA PRO A 77 -5.66 -3.71 6.08
C PRO A 77 -4.24 -3.21 5.77
N PHE A 78 -4.07 -1.88 5.73
CA PHE A 78 -2.75 -1.25 5.61
C PHE A 78 -2.12 -1.09 7.01
N GLY A 79 -0.81 -0.87 7.08
CA GLY A 79 -0.10 -0.67 8.35
C GLY A 79 1.15 0.19 8.23
N PHE A 80 1.58 0.78 9.34
CA PHE A 80 2.82 1.56 9.40
C PHE A 80 4.00 0.67 9.76
N PHE A 81 5.13 0.90 9.09
CA PHE A 81 6.39 0.21 9.32
C PHE A 81 7.56 1.20 9.16
N ASP A 82 8.73 0.79 9.64
CA ASP A 82 9.97 1.56 9.57
C ASP A 82 11.07 0.76 8.85
N LYS A 83 12.25 1.37 8.70
CA LYS A 83 13.42 0.76 8.05
C LYS A 83 13.90 -0.57 8.65
N ASN A 84 13.42 -0.96 9.84
CA ASN A 84 13.73 -2.26 10.44
C ASN A 84 12.94 -3.40 9.77
N SER A 85 11.98 -3.06 8.91
CA SER A 85 11.16 -4.00 8.15
C SER A 85 11.49 -3.94 6.66
N ILE A 86 11.65 -5.11 6.04
CA ILE A 86 11.87 -5.24 4.59
C ILE A 86 10.58 -5.70 3.92
N VAL A 87 10.07 -4.90 2.98
CA VAL A 87 8.84 -5.19 2.25
C VAL A 87 9.10 -6.25 1.18
N SER A 88 8.40 -7.38 1.27
CA SER A 88 8.45 -8.41 0.23
C SER A 88 7.65 -8.02 -1.01
N ASP A 89 7.87 -8.73 -2.12
CA ASP A 89 7.18 -8.50 -3.39
C ASP A 89 5.66 -8.74 -3.32
N THR A 90 5.16 -9.42 -2.29
CA THR A 90 3.73 -9.60 -2.01
C THR A 90 3.06 -8.35 -1.44
N CYS A 91 3.82 -7.31 -1.15
CA CYS A 91 3.35 -6.03 -0.64
C CYS A 91 3.88 -4.88 -1.52
N MET A 92 3.41 -3.68 -1.21
CA MET A 92 3.92 -2.41 -1.73
C MET A 92 4.18 -1.48 -0.53
N SER A 93 5.02 -0.48 -0.73
CA SER A 93 5.29 0.56 0.27
C SER A 93 4.95 1.93 -0.28
N ILE A 94 4.33 2.75 0.57
CA ILE A 94 4.16 4.19 0.35
C ILE A 94 5.19 4.89 1.23
N PRO A 95 6.35 5.27 0.69
CA PRO A 95 7.41 5.93 1.46
C PRO A 95 6.90 7.29 1.98
N ASN A 96 7.26 7.65 3.21
CA ASN A 96 6.85 8.90 3.85
C ASN A 96 5.33 9.10 3.94
N GLY A 97 4.55 8.01 3.90
CA GLY A 97 3.12 8.06 4.14
C GLY A 97 2.83 8.51 5.58
N ASN A 98 1.95 9.49 5.74
CA ASN A 98 1.53 10.02 7.05
C ASN A 98 0.11 9.54 7.42
N GLN A 99 -0.38 9.98 8.58
CA GLN A 99 -1.72 9.61 9.07
C GLN A 99 -2.85 10.05 8.12
N TYR A 100 -2.72 11.20 7.46
CA TYR A 100 -3.70 11.63 6.46
C TYR A 100 -3.78 10.64 5.29
N HIS A 101 -2.63 10.24 4.72
CA HIS A 101 -2.58 9.24 3.65
C HIS A 101 -3.20 7.92 4.11
N PHE A 102 -2.83 7.44 5.30
CA PHE A 102 -3.39 6.21 5.87
C PHE A 102 -4.90 6.31 6.05
N GLY A 103 -5.40 7.42 6.60
CA GLY A 103 -6.83 7.64 6.84
C GLY A 103 -7.65 7.63 5.54
N VAL A 104 -7.21 8.36 4.52
CA VAL A 104 -7.90 8.34 3.22
C VAL A 104 -7.86 6.94 2.59
N LEU A 105 -6.72 6.26 2.61
CA LEU A 105 -6.57 4.93 1.99
C LEU A 105 -7.31 3.82 2.75
N MET A 106 -7.55 3.99 4.06
CA MET A 106 -8.31 3.06 4.90
C MET A 106 -9.82 3.38 4.93
N SER A 107 -10.31 4.24 4.04
CA SER A 107 -11.72 4.63 3.96
C SER A 107 -12.55 3.76 3.00
N ALA A 108 -13.87 3.79 3.19
CA ALA A 108 -14.85 3.23 2.27
C ALA A 108 -14.81 3.92 0.91
N MET A 109 -14.41 5.19 0.84
CA MET A 109 -14.19 5.92 -0.42
C MET A 109 -13.07 5.30 -1.24
N HIS A 110 -11.93 5.01 -0.61
CA HIS A 110 -10.84 4.34 -1.31
C HIS A 110 -11.20 2.89 -1.67
N MET A 111 -11.92 2.19 -0.79
CA MET A 111 -12.39 0.83 -1.08
C MET A 111 -13.40 0.78 -2.23
N ALA A 112 -14.26 1.79 -2.38
CA ALA A 112 -15.10 1.93 -3.56
C ALA A 112 -14.21 1.95 -4.82
N TRP A 113 -13.22 2.85 -4.89
CA TRP A 113 -12.29 2.90 -6.03
C TRP A 113 -11.59 1.57 -6.29
N VAL A 114 -11.03 0.95 -5.25
CA VAL A 114 -10.35 -0.35 -5.34
C VAL A 114 -11.26 -1.40 -5.96
N LYS A 115 -12.50 -1.53 -5.50
CA LYS A 115 -13.42 -2.58 -5.93
C LYS A 115 -13.68 -2.57 -7.44
N TYR A 116 -13.82 -1.40 -8.04
CA TYR A 116 -14.15 -1.28 -9.46
C TYR A 116 -12.92 -1.15 -10.38
N ILE A 117 -11.79 -0.65 -9.86
CA ILE A 117 -10.64 -0.28 -10.69
C ILE A 117 -9.46 -1.26 -10.56
N CYS A 118 -9.28 -1.91 -9.42
CA CYS A 118 -8.13 -2.78 -9.23
C CYS A 118 -8.21 -4.05 -10.10
N GLY A 119 -7.04 -4.62 -10.43
CA GLY A 119 -6.98 -5.96 -10.98
C GLY A 119 -7.42 -7.00 -9.94
N ARG A 120 -7.61 -8.25 -10.37
CA ARG A 120 -7.99 -9.35 -9.48
C ARG A 120 -7.06 -10.56 -9.62
N LEU A 121 -6.94 -11.33 -8.54
CA LEU A 121 -6.39 -12.69 -8.60
C LEU A 121 -7.53 -13.65 -8.32
N LYS A 122 -8.06 -14.28 -9.38
CA LYS A 122 -9.42 -14.84 -9.36
C LYS A 122 -10.42 -13.72 -9.00
N SER A 123 -10.93 -13.72 -7.76
CA SER A 123 -11.84 -12.70 -7.24
C SER A 123 -11.18 -11.78 -6.21
N ASP A 124 -10.06 -12.19 -5.62
CA ASP A 124 -9.34 -11.41 -4.60
C ASP A 124 -8.86 -10.08 -5.18
N TYR A 125 -8.88 -9.02 -4.37
CA TYR A 125 -8.31 -7.72 -4.75
C TYR A 125 -6.82 -7.88 -5.08
N ARG A 126 -6.40 -7.33 -6.21
CA ARG A 126 -4.98 -7.18 -6.56
C ARG A 126 -4.62 -5.71 -6.67
N TYR A 127 -4.15 -5.15 -5.56
CA TYR A 127 -3.77 -3.75 -5.47
C TYR A 127 -2.58 -3.44 -6.38
N SER A 128 -2.59 -2.26 -7.00
CA SER A 128 -1.54 -1.79 -7.90
C SER A 128 -1.31 -0.31 -7.72
N LYS A 129 -0.03 0.10 -7.61
CA LYS A 129 0.32 1.53 -7.61
C LYS A 129 -0.14 2.21 -8.90
N ASP A 130 0.06 1.55 -10.05
CA ASP A 130 -0.13 2.16 -11.36
C ASP A 130 -1.60 2.22 -11.80
N ILE A 131 -2.43 1.32 -11.29
CA ILE A 131 -3.86 1.23 -11.65
C ILE A 131 -4.73 1.87 -10.57
N VAL A 132 -4.43 1.62 -9.30
CA VAL A 132 -5.28 2.07 -8.18
C VAL A 132 -4.77 3.40 -7.63
N TYR A 133 -3.56 3.41 -7.05
CA TYR A 133 -3.08 4.55 -6.27
C TYR A 133 -2.84 5.79 -7.13
N ASN A 134 -2.11 5.65 -8.24
CA ASN A 134 -1.75 6.76 -9.13
C ASN A 134 -2.97 7.42 -9.80
N ASN A 135 -4.05 6.65 -9.98
CA ASN A 135 -5.27 7.15 -10.62
C ASN A 135 -6.37 7.45 -9.60
N TYR A 136 -6.12 7.25 -8.29
CA TYR A 136 -7.12 7.52 -7.26
C TYR A 136 -7.41 9.02 -7.19
N PRO A 137 -8.67 9.44 -7.38
CA PRO A 137 -9.05 10.85 -7.26
C PRO A 137 -9.03 11.26 -5.78
N TRP A 138 -7.91 11.82 -5.31
CA TRP A 138 -7.76 12.32 -3.94
C TRP A 138 -8.70 13.51 -3.66
N PRO A 139 -9.07 13.79 -2.39
CA PRO A 139 -9.86 14.96 -2.04
C PRO A 139 -9.22 16.24 -2.57
N GLU A 140 -10.01 17.11 -3.18
CA GLU A 140 -9.51 18.37 -3.75
C GLU A 140 -9.37 19.43 -2.66
N ASN A 141 -8.15 19.91 -2.42
CA ASN A 141 -7.84 21.01 -1.48
C ASN A 141 -8.53 20.86 -0.10
N PRO A 142 -8.34 19.72 0.61
CA PRO A 142 -8.94 19.54 1.93
C PRO A 142 -8.44 20.62 2.89
N THR A 143 -9.36 21.21 3.64
CA THR A 143 -9.03 22.19 4.68
C THR A 143 -8.19 21.56 5.78
N VAL A 144 -7.40 22.38 6.49
CA VAL A 144 -6.63 21.92 7.68
C VAL A 144 -7.53 21.21 8.69
N LYS A 145 -8.77 21.69 8.89
CA LYS A 145 -9.75 21.05 9.77
C LYS A 145 -10.14 19.65 9.30
N GLN A 146 -10.36 19.45 7.99
CA GLN A 146 -10.66 18.12 7.42
C GLN A 146 -9.46 17.18 7.54
N ILE A 147 -8.25 17.66 7.26
CA ILE A 147 -7.01 16.88 7.41
C ILE A 147 -6.89 16.37 8.85
N ILE A 148 -6.97 17.26 9.84
CA ILE A 148 -6.88 16.90 11.27
C ILE A 148 -7.99 15.92 11.68
N ALA A 149 -9.22 16.11 11.17
CA ALA A 149 -10.33 15.20 11.44
C ALA A 149 -10.07 13.79 10.90
N ILE A 150 -9.51 13.68 9.68
CA ILE A 150 -9.12 12.41 9.07
C ILE A 150 -8.00 11.76 9.88
N GLU A 151 -6.95 12.50 10.24
CA GLU A 151 -5.83 11.99 11.02
C GLU A 151 -6.28 11.46 12.39
N THR A 152 -7.14 12.22 13.07
CA THR A 152 -7.71 11.82 14.37
C THR A 152 -8.54 10.55 14.25
N ALA A 153 -9.39 10.44 13.22
CA ALA A 153 -10.19 9.24 13.00
C ALA A 153 -9.33 8.04 12.60
N ALA A 154 -8.26 8.27 11.83
CA ALA A 154 -7.31 7.23 11.45
C ALA A 154 -6.54 6.69 12.66
N GLN A 155 -6.17 7.57 13.60
CA GLN A 155 -5.57 7.15 14.87
C GLN A 155 -6.53 6.27 15.68
N LYS A 156 -7.84 6.59 15.73
CA LYS A 156 -8.82 5.73 16.39
C LYS A 156 -8.91 4.34 15.77
N VAL A 157 -8.73 4.20 14.46
CA VAL A 157 -8.65 2.88 13.79
C VAL A 157 -7.42 2.12 14.27
N LEU A 158 -6.26 2.77 14.40
CA LEU A 158 -5.05 2.16 14.93
C LEU A 158 -5.23 1.75 16.41
N ASP A 159 -5.79 2.63 17.23
CA ASP A 159 -6.05 2.38 18.65
C ASP A 159 -7.03 1.24 18.86
N ALA A 160 -8.08 1.15 18.02
CA ALA A 160 -9.04 0.05 18.06
C ALA A 160 -8.37 -1.29 17.73
N ARG A 161 -7.39 -1.34 16.81
CA ARG A 161 -6.61 -2.56 16.53
C ARG A 161 -5.79 -2.98 17.74
N LEU A 162 -5.17 -2.03 18.45
CA LEU A 162 -4.31 -2.30 19.62
C LEU A 162 -5.05 -2.91 20.81
N GLN A 163 -6.38 -2.78 20.88
CA GLN A 163 -7.20 -3.40 21.91
C GLN A 163 -7.24 -4.95 21.81
N PHE A 164 -6.79 -5.52 20.68
CA PHE A 164 -6.85 -6.95 20.40
C PHE A 164 -5.45 -7.52 20.10
N PRO A 165 -4.52 -7.54 21.07
CA PRO A 165 -3.11 -7.90 20.83
C PRO A 165 -2.89 -9.36 20.41
N ASN A 166 -3.89 -10.23 20.61
CA ASN A 166 -3.82 -11.65 20.25
C ASN A 166 -4.47 -11.97 18.89
N SER A 167 -5.06 -10.97 18.23
CA SER A 167 -5.74 -11.12 16.94
C SER A 167 -4.87 -10.58 15.82
N SER A 168 -4.81 -11.31 14.70
CA SER A 168 -4.15 -10.81 13.50
C SER A 168 -5.01 -9.76 12.79
N LEU A 169 -4.43 -8.98 11.89
CA LEU A 169 -5.22 -8.11 11.01
C LEU A 169 -6.20 -8.89 10.13
N ALA A 170 -5.91 -10.17 9.83
CA ALA A 170 -6.86 -11.01 9.10
C ALA A 170 -8.13 -11.26 9.93
N ASP A 171 -7.98 -11.56 11.23
CA ASP A 171 -9.10 -11.77 12.16
C ASP A 171 -9.87 -10.47 12.41
N LEU A 172 -9.15 -9.36 12.58
CA LEU A 172 -9.76 -8.05 12.85
C LEU A 172 -10.54 -7.48 11.66
N TYR A 173 -10.23 -7.89 10.43
CA TYR A 173 -10.89 -7.40 9.22
C TYR A 173 -11.73 -8.48 8.51
N ASP A 174 -11.96 -9.62 9.15
CA ASP A 174 -12.96 -10.58 8.68
C ASP A 174 -14.37 -10.06 9.02
N PRO A 175 -15.34 -10.05 8.08
CA PRO A 175 -16.68 -9.52 8.33
C PRO A 175 -17.42 -10.10 9.53
N LEU A 176 -17.16 -11.37 9.88
CA LEU A 176 -17.85 -12.06 10.96
C LEU A 176 -17.20 -11.82 12.32
N THR A 177 -15.91 -11.46 12.36
CA THR A 177 -15.15 -11.28 13.60
C THR A 177 -14.65 -9.84 13.82
N MET A 178 -14.88 -8.93 12.88
CA MET A 178 -14.50 -7.52 13.00
C MET A 178 -15.12 -6.89 14.27
N PRO A 179 -14.32 -6.45 15.26
CA PRO A 179 -14.87 -6.00 16.52
C PRO A 179 -15.70 -4.72 16.38
N PRO A 180 -16.79 -4.55 17.15
CA PRO A 180 -17.63 -3.34 17.07
C PRO A 180 -16.86 -2.03 17.27
N ALA A 181 -15.82 -2.03 18.10
CA ALA A 181 -14.94 -0.88 18.30
C ALA A 181 -14.22 -0.47 17.00
N LEU A 182 -13.73 -1.44 16.23
CA LEU A 182 -13.05 -1.20 14.96
C LEU A 182 -14.04 -0.80 13.86
N ILE A 183 -15.23 -1.41 13.82
CA ILE A 183 -16.32 -0.99 12.92
C ILE A 183 -16.68 0.48 13.18
N LYS A 184 -16.87 0.85 14.45
CA LYS A 184 -17.18 2.23 14.83
C LYS A 184 -16.08 3.20 14.41
N ALA A 185 -14.81 2.85 14.64
CA ALA A 185 -13.67 3.68 14.24
C ALA A 185 -13.63 3.89 12.71
N HIS A 186 -13.89 2.85 11.92
CA HIS A 186 -13.99 2.97 10.46
C HIS A 186 -15.17 3.85 10.03
N ASN A 187 -16.35 3.69 10.64
CA ASN A 187 -17.50 4.55 10.33
C ASN A 187 -17.23 6.04 10.63
N GLU A 188 -16.44 6.34 11.66
CA GLU A 188 -16.00 7.71 11.96
C GLU A 188 -14.99 8.22 10.92
N LEU A 189 -14.03 7.37 10.52
CA LEU A 189 -13.06 7.68 9.47
C LEU A 189 -13.74 7.94 8.12
N ASP A 190 -14.68 7.09 7.73
CA ASP A 190 -15.43 7.22 6.47
C ASP A 190 -16.19 8.55 6.42
N LYS A 191 -16.85 8.94 7.51
CA LYS A 191 -17.52 10.24 7.60
C LYS A 191 -16.55 11.40 7.45
N ALA A 192 -15.38 11.33 8.08
CA ALA A 192 -14.36 12.38 7.97
C ALA A 192 -13.81 12.49 6.53
N VAL A 193 -13.57 11.36 5.87
CA VAL A 193 -13.08 11.33 4.48
C VAL A 193 -14.16 11.75 3.50
N ASP A 194 -15.40 11.26 3.64
CA ASP A 194 -16.54 11.67 2.82
C ASP A 194 -16.72 13.19 2.85
N LEU A 195 -16.62 13.81 4.03
CA LEU A 195 -16.70 15.26 4.22
C LEU A 195 -15.55 16.04 3.56
N ALA A 196 -14.40 15.40 3.32
CA ALA A 196 -13.30 16.00 2.55
C ALA A 196 -13.57 16.00 1.04
N TYR A 197 -14.44 15.11 0.55
CA TYR A 197 -14.87 15.09 -0.85
C TYR A 197 -16.06 15.99 -1.11
N ARG A 198 -17.07 15.97 -0.22
CA ARG A 198 -18.23 16.86 -0.32
C ARG A 198 -18.99 16.98 1.02
N PRO A 199 -19.78 18.04 1.23
CA PRO A 199 -20.56 18.21 2.48
C PRO A 199 -21.69 17.19 2.68
N HIS A 200 -22.20 16.59 1.60
CA HIS A 200 -23.33 15.67 1.64
C HIS A 200 -22.88 14.22 1.78
N ALA A 201 -23.54 13.47 2.65
CA ALA A 201 -23.25 12.05 2.86
C ALA A 201 -23.33 11.24 1.56
N PHE A 202 -22.53 10.19 1.48
CA PHE A 202 -22.67 9.16 0.46
C PHE A 202 -23.58 8.04 1.00
N THR A 203 -24.70 7.81 0.35
CA THR A 203 -25.72 6.84 0.78
C THR A 203 -25.43 5.42 0.29
N SER A 204 -24.54 5.27 -0.68
CA SER A 204 -24.14 3.97 -1.23
C SER A 204 -22.71 4.00 -1.79
N GLU A 205 -22.13 2.81 -1.98
CA GLU A 205 -20.86 2.63 -2.70
C GLU A 205 -20.94 3.14 -4.14
N ALA A 206 -22.08 2.91 -4.82
CA ALA A 206 -22.30 3.39 -6.19
C ALA A 206 -22.21 4.92 -6.28
N ASN A 207 -22.76 5.65 -5.30
CA ASN A 207 -22.65 7.12 -5.27
C ASN A 207 -21.23 7.60 -5.00
N ARG A 208 -20.41 6.84 -4.25
CA ARG A 208 -18.98 7.13 -4.09
C ARG A 208 -18.26 6.97 -5.42
N MET A 209 -18.53 5.88 -6.14
CA MET A 209 -17.92 5.62 -7.44
C MET A 209 -18.29 6.67 -8.49
N GLU A 210 -19.56 7.02 -8.61
CA GLU A 210 -20.03 8.06 -9.52
C GLU A 210 -19.29 9.39 -9.28
N PHE A 211 -19.18 9.79 -8.00
CA PHE A 211 -18.47 11.00 -7.63
C PHE A 211 -16.96 10.94 -7.97
N LEU A 212 -16.31 9.80 -7.67
CA LEU A 212 -14.90 9.61 -7.98
C LEU A 212 -14.63 9.65 -9.48
N PHE A 213 -15.50 9.07 -10.32
CA PHE A 213 -15.35 9.18 -11.78
C PHE A 213 -15.48 10.63 -12.28
N GLY A 214 -16.44 11.40 -11.75
CA GLY A 214 -16.55 12.82 -12.09
C GLY A 214 -15.31 13.61 -11.65
N LEU A 215 -14.74 13.29 -10.48
CA LEU A 215 -13.51 13.93 -10.01
C LEU A 215 -12.29 13.50 -10.84
N TYR A 216 -12.21 12.24 -11.24
CA TYR A 216 -11.17 11.72 -12.15
C TYR A 216 -11.22 12.43 -13.51
N GLU A 217 -12.41 12.56 -14.11
CA GLU A 217 -12.60 13.29 -15.35
C GLU A 217 -12.13 14.74 -15.20
N LYS A 218 -12.53 15.41 -14.12
CA LYS A 218 -12.05 16.77 -13.81
C LYS A 218 -10.52 16.85 -13.74
N TYR A 219 -9.87 15.92 -13.04
CA TYR A 219 -8.41 15.91 -12.87
C TYR A 219 -7.65 15.59 -14.16
N THR A 220 -8.30 14.94 -15.12
CA THR A 220 -7.65 14.45 -16.34
C THR A 220 -8.08 15.19 -17.62
N ALA A 221 -9.06 16.10 -17.53
CA ALA A 221 -9.61 16.84 -18.67
C ALA A 221 -8.53 17.53 -19.53
N ASP A 222 -7.50 18.10 -18.90
CA ASP A 222 -6.42 18.82 -19.60
C ASP A 222 -5.32 17.89 -20.17
N LEU A 223 -5.29 16.61 -19.77
CA LEU A 223 -4.30 15.65 -20.25
C LEU A 223 -4.61 15.13 -21.66
N PHE A 224 -5.90 15.12 -22.03
CA PHE A 224 -6.37 14.57 -23.31
C PHE A 224 -6.75 15.64 -24.35
N THR A 225 -6.83 16.92 -23.96
CA THR A 225 -7.32 18.02 -24.81
C THR A 225 -6.21 18.91 -25.39
N LYS A 226 -4.97 18.83 -24.87
CA LYS A 226 -3.83 19.55 -25.45
C LYS A 226 -3.17 18.73 -26.57
N GLU A 227 -3.54 19.01 -27.82
CA GLU A 227 -2.76 18.57 -28.98
C GLU A 227 -1.30 19.05 -28.82
N LYS A 228 -0.33 18.14 -28.95
CA LYS A 228 1.08 18.51 -28.99
C LYS A 228 1.31 19.38 -30.22
N THR A 229 1.37 20.70 -30.05
CA THR A 229 1.85 21.62 -31.10
C THR A 229 3.24 21.16 -31.53
N LYS A 230 3.33 20.58 -32.74
CA LYS A 230 4.61 20.25 -33.37
C LYS A 230 5.45 21.53 -33.42
N LYS A 231 6.53 21.59 -32.63
CA LYS A 231 7.53 22.65 -32.78
C LYS A 231 8.16 22.50 -34.17
N THR A 232 7.77 23.36 -35.09
CA THR A 232 8.46 23.55 -36.37
C THR A 232 9.87 24.01 -36.05
N LYS A 233 10.88 23.17 -36.32
CA LYS A 233 12.28 23.59 -36.29
C LYS A 233 12.47 24.64 -37.39
N LYS A 234 12.76 25.87 -37.00
CA LYS A 234 13.46 26.84 -37.86
C LYS A 234 14.95 26.58 -37.73
#